data_AF-A0A9E0UHQ3-F1
#
_entry.id   AF-A0A9E0UHQ3-F1
#
_cell.length_a   1.000
_cell.length_b   1.000
_cell.length_c   1.000
_cell.angle_alpha   90.00
_cell.angle_beta   90.00
_cell.angle_gamma   90.00
#
_symmetry.space_group_name_H-M   'P 1'
#
loop_
_entity.id
_entity.type
_entity.pdbx_description
1 polymer ?
#
loop_
_entity_poly.entity_id
_entity_poly.type
_entity_poly.pdbx_seq_one_letter_code
_entity_poly.pdbx_strand_id
1 'polypeptide(L)'
;MKVSIKENIQDCNELNLQADNIYNCSRQVCANARNQPFKYICKYFKISCNEDSLAFHEDLVNRFSAIEQGKKSYIAEREALIKSVHTEVPTLIMLFSMNRLYRELGIRPFDIEDKYYPSYRFLYVSSGGNSSLECTVDFDVPTLEKFVHYIASVIEKKNSMVCQRQLMTNNLREQIKRRDGYKCVCCGASLEDEPHLLLEIDRIIPVFKGGGKTLPENLQTLCWRCNRSKSDKLVN
;
A
#
# COMPACT_ATOMS: atom_id res chain seq x y z
N MET A 1 5.99 31.93 15.56
CA MET A 1 5.39 30.88 14.70
C MET A 1 5.65 31.07 13.19
N LYS A 2 6.69 31.80 12.76
CA LYS A 2 6.95 32.13 11.34
C LYS A 2 8.03 31.27 10.65
N VAL A 3 8.67 30.36 11.38
CA VAL A 3 9.90 29.67 10.91
C VAL A 3 9.62 28.23 10.46
N SER A 4 8.78 27.46 11.17
CA SER A 4 8.61 26.02 10.88
C SER A 4 7.89 25.64 9.58
N ILE A 5 6.98 26.48 9.05
CA ILE A 5 6.18 26.08 7.88
C ILE A 5 7.03 26.11 6.60
N LYS A 6 7.95 27.08 6.46
CA LYS A 6 8.84 27.18 5.29
C LYS A 6 9.92 26.12 5.28
N GLU A 7 10.50 25.83 6.45
CA GLU A 7 11.48 24.75 6.61
C GLU A 7 10.86 23.39 6.25
N ASN A 8 9.66 23.10 6.77
CA ASN A 8 8.95 21.84 6.46
C ASN A 8 8.55 21.69 4.99
N ILE A 9 8.21 22.78 4.28
CA ILE A 9 7.87 22.74 2.85
C ILE A 9 9.14 22.56 2.00
N GLN A 10 10.26 23.17 2.40
CA GLN A 10 11.55 23.03 1.72
C GLN A 10 12.06 21.58 1.79
N ASP A 11 11.95 20.93 2.96
CA ASP A 11 12.30 19.51 3.17
C ASP A 11 11.41 18.56 2.35
N CYS A 12 10.13 18.90 2.15
CA CYS A 12 9.22 18.14 1.28
C CYS A 12 9.52 18.32 -0.21
N ASN A 13 10.02 19.49 -0.61
CA ASN A 13 10.39 19.78 -2.00
C ASN A 13 11.69 19.08 -2.43
N GLU A 14 12.62 18.80 -1.51
CA GLU A 14 13.82 17.98 -1.79
C GLU A 14 13.49 16.49 -2.02
N LEU A 15 12.39 15.98 -1.45
CA LEU A 15 11.85 14.64 -1.76
C LEU A 15 11.22 14.55 -3.16
N ASN A 16 11.04 15.68 -3.85
CA ASN A 16 10.26 15.79 -5.07
C ASN A 16 11.13 15.86 -6.35
N LEU A 17 12.31 15.20 -6.38
CA LEU A 17 13.08 15.07 -7.62
C LEU A 17 12.33 14.18 -8.65
N GLN A 18 11.77 14.87 -9.64
CA GLN A 18 10.79 14.45 -10.65
C GLN A 18 11.26 13.43 -11.71
N ALA A 19 12.14 12.47 -11.39
CA ALA A 19 12.55 11.41 -12.34
C ALA A 19 12.22 9.98 -11.87
N ASP A 20 12.22 9.71 -10.56
CA ASP A 20 12.18 8.32 -10.05
C ASP A 20 10.76 7.74 -9.85
N ASN A 21 9.71 8.58 -9.88
CA ASN A 21 8.34 8.14 -9.63
C ASN A 21 7.52 7.90 -10.91
N ILE A 22 8.17 7.78 -12.07
CA ILE A 22 7.52 7.43 -13.34
C ILE A 22 8.00 6.05 -13.80
N TYR A 23 7.05 5.13 -14.00
CA TYR A 23 7.32 3.80 -14.50
C TYR A 23 6.68 3.57 -15.88
N ASN A 24 7.53 3.47 -16.91
CA ASN A 24 7.11 3.08 -18.26
C ASN A 24 6.77 1.58 -18.28
N CYS A 25 5.56 1.25 -18.72
CA CYS A 25 5.01 -0.09 -18.58
C CYS A 25 4.09 -0.51 -19.72
N SER A 26 3.72 -1.80 -19.74
CA SER A 26 2.74 -2.29 -20.71
C SER A 26 1.33 -1.80 -20.37
N ARG A 27 0.45 -1.78 -21.38
CA ARG A 27 -0.97 -1.41 -21.22
C ARG A 27 -1.64 -2.18 -20.08
N GLN A 28 -1.35 -3.47 -19.97
CA GLN A 28 -1.91 -4.35 -18.94
C GLN A 28 -1.40 -3.99 -17.54
N VAL A 29 -0.12 -3.63 -17.40
CA VAL A 29 0.44 -3.18 -16.12
C VAL A 29 -0.20 -1.85 -15.70
N CYS A 30 -0.32 -0.88 -16.61
CA CYS A 30 -0.97 0.41 -16.32
C CYS A 30 -2.45 0.23 -15.92
N ALA A 31 -3.19 -0.62 -16.64
CA ALA A 31 -4.59 -0.93 -16.30
C ALA A 31 -4.73 -1.62 -14.93
N ASN A 32 -3.86 -2.59 -14.62
CA ASN A 32 -3.89 -3.26 -13.33
C ASN A 32 -3.42 -2.37 -12.17
N ALA A 33 -2.48 -1.46 -12.41
CA ALA A 33 -2.07 -0.46 -11.44
C ALA A 33 -3.23 0.45 -11.06
N ARG A 34 -4.11 0.80 -12.01
CA ARG A 34 -5.34 1.55 -11.71
C ARG A 34 -6.29 0.78 -10.78
N ASN A 35 -6.38 -0.54 -10.93
CA ASN A 35 -7.27 -1.38 -10.11
C ASN A 35 -6.67 -1.74 -8.73
N GLN A 36 -5.35 -1.92 -8.66
CA GLN A 36 -4.62 -2.32 -7.44
C GLN A 36 -3.39 -1.40 -7.23
N PRO A 37 -3.59 -0.10 -6.98
CA PRO A 37 -2.53 0.90 -7.02
C PRO A 37 -1.38 0.57 -6.05
N PHE A 38 -1.68 0.33 -4.79
CA PHE A 38 -0.66 0.10 -3.76
C PHE A 38 0.19 -1.15 -4.01
N LYS A 39 -0.42 -2.23 -4.48
CA LYS A 39 0.29 -3.46 -4.84
C LYS A 39 1.27 -3.23 -5.98
N TYR A 40 0.84 -2.51 -7.00
CA TYR A 40 1.68 -2.20 -8.15
C TYR A 40 2.76 -1.19 -7.80
N ILE A 41 2.45 -0.20 -6.95
CA ILE A 41 3.45 0.75 -6.47
C ILE A 41 4.57 0.03 -5.73
N CYS A 42 4.24 -0.83 -4.75
CA CYS A 42 5.25 -1.60 -4.02
C CYS A 42 6.10 -2.47 -4.95
N LYS A 43 5.47 -3.09 -5.94
CA LYS A 43 6.15 -3.99 -6.89
C LYS A 43 7.11 -3.25 -7.81
N TYR A 44 6.69 -2.14 -8.41
CA TYR A 44 7.42 -1.48 -9.50
C TYR A 44 8.34 -0.35 -9.01
N PHE A 45 7.98 0.33 -7.92
CA PHE A 45 8.84 1.33 -7.26
C PHE A 45 9.65 0.74 -6.10
N LYS A 46 9.64 -0.59 -5.94
CA LYS A 46 10.48 -1.34 -4.98
C LYS A 46 10.28 -0.91 -3.52
N ILE A 47 9.07 -0.52 -3.15
CA ILE A 47 8.72 -0.20 -1.75
C ILE A 47 8.52 -1.51 -0.99
N SER A 48 9.32 -1.74 0.06
CA SER A 48 9.16 -2.89 0.94
C SER A 48 7.92 -2.74 1.83
N CYS A 49 7.19 -3.82 2.06
CA CYS A 49 6.12 -3.87 3.08
C CYS A 49 6.66 -4.61 4.32
N ASN A 50 7.33 -3.87 5.18
CA ASN A 50 7.92 -4.25 6.46
C ASN A 50 7.67 -3.14 7.51
N GLU A 51 8.02 -3.39 8.76
CA GLU A 51 7.78 -2.47 9.89
C GLU A 51 8.46 -1.11 9.69
N ASP A 52 9.70 -1.08 9.17
CA ASP A 52 10.41 0.18 8.89
C ASP A 52 9.66 1.05 7.87
N SER A 53 9.16 0.44 6.79
CA SER A 53 8.38 1.14 5.77
C SER A 53 7.04 1.61 6.33
N LEU A 54 6.39 0.83 7.19
CA LEU A 54 5.16 1.25 7.86
C LEU A 54 5.41 2.52 8.69
N ALA A 55 6.43 2.50 9.56
CA ALA A 55 6.79 3.64 10.41
C ALA A 55 7.15 4.89 9.58
N PHE A 56 7.89 4.72 8.48
CA PHE A 56 8.22 5.82 7.58
C PHE A 56 6.97 6.46 6.96
N HIS A 57 6.01 5.66 6.50
CA HIS A 57 4.79 6.19 5.88
C HIS A 57 3.80 6.78 6.91
N GLU A 58 3.77 6.25 8.15
CA GLU A 58 3.03 6.86 9.27
C GLU A 58 3.59 8.24 9.63
N ASP A 59 4.91 8.39 9.69
CA ASP A 59 5.56 9.67 9.91
C ASP A 59 5.26 10.67 8.77
N LEU A 60 5.26 10.22 7.51
CA LEU A 60 4.83 11.05 6.38
C LEU A 60 3.38 11.54 6.52
N VAL A 61 2.44 10.68 6.92
CA VAL A 61 1.04 11.09 7.17
C VAL A 61 0.99 12.21 8.21
N ASN A 62 1.74 12.07 9.31
CA ASN A 62 1.76 13.06 10.38
C ASN A 62 2.33 14.40 9.91
N ARG A 63 3.46 14.39 9.18
CA ARG A 63 4.08 15.60 8.63
C ARG A 63 3.15 16.31 7.65
N PHE A 64 2.56 15.60 6.70
CA PHE A 64 1.66 16.20 5.73
C PHE A 64 0.36 16.71 6.38
N SER A 65 -0.19 15.97 7.34
CA SER A 65 -1.36 16.42 8.11
C SER A 65 -1.07 17.72 8.87
N ALA A 66 0.11 17.84 9.47
CA ALA A 66 0.55 19.06 10.15
C ALA A 66 0.68 20.25 9.16
N ILE A 67 1.18 19.99 7.95
CA ILE A 67 1.27 21.00 6.87
C ILE A 67 -0.15 21.45 6.44
N GLU A 68 -1.09 20.52 6.22
CA GLU A 68 -2.46 20.86 5.85
C GLU A 68 -3.17 21.68 6.94
N GLN A 69 -3.00 21.30 8.20
CA GLN A 69 -3.53 22.06 9.33
C GLN A 69 -2.91 23.45 9.43
N GLY A 70 -1.58 23.54 9.28
CA GLY A 70 -0.86 24.82 9.24
C GLY A 70 -1.38 25.72 8.12
N LYS A 71 -1.57 25.18 6.92
CA LYS A 71 -2.17 25.89 5.77
C LYS A 71 -3.57 26.39 6.09
N LYS A 72 -4.42 25.56 6.69
CA LYS A 72 -5.80 25.95 7.06
C LYS A 72 -5.79 27.08 8.11
N SER A 73 -4.93 26.99 9.11
CA SER A 73 -4.80 28.04 10.15
C SER A 73 -4.32 29.37 9.56
N TYR A 74 -3.33 29.33 8.67
CA TYR A 74 -2.82 30.51 7.98
C TYR A 74 -3.89 31.17 7.10
N ILE A 75 -4.68 30.38 6.36
CA ILE A 75 -5.78 30.91 5.53
C ILE A 75 -6.83 31.57 6.41
N ALA A 76 -7.22 30.94 7.53
CA ALA A 76 -8.20 31.50 8.46
C ALA A 76 -7.72 32.82 9.09
N GLU A 77 -6.45 32.89 9.52
CA GLU A 77 -5.84 34.14 10.02
C GLU A 77 -5.83 35.22 8.94
N ARG A 78 -5.45 34.88 7.71
CA ARG A 78 -5.46 35.80 6.57
C ARG A 78 -6.85 36.35 6.30
N GLU A 79 -7.86 35.49 6.26
CA GLU A 79 -9.26 35.89 6.03
C GLU A 79 -9.79 36.78 7.16
N ALA A 80 -9.44 36.49 8.41
CA ALA A 80 -9.80 37.32 9.55
C ALA A 80 -9.16 38.71 9.47
N LEU A 81 -7.88 38.80 9.10
CA LEU A 81 -7.19 40.07 8.88
C LEU A 81 -7.85 40.88 7.77
N ILE A 82 -8.10 40.28 6.61
CA ILE A 82 -8.80 40.95 5.49
C ILE A 82 -10.16 41.48 5.92
N LYS A 83 -10.94 40.67 6.66
CA LYS A 83 -12.26 41.06 7.14
C LYS A 83 -12.21 42.25 8.10
N SER A 84 -11.21 42.28 8.99
CA SER A 84 -11.02 43.40 9.93
C SER A 84 -10.67 44.71 9.22
N VAL A 85 -9.96 44.64 8.10
CA VAL A 85 -9.54 45.82 7.32
C VAL A 85 -10.64 46.31 6.37
N HIS A 86 -11.63 45.47 6.05
CA HIS A 86 -12.75 45.83 5.15
C HIS A 86 -13.60 47.00 5.68
N THR A 87 -13.64 47.25 6.99
CA THR A 87 -14.36 48.41 7.55
C THR A 87 -13.62 49.73 7.35
N GLU A 88 -12.31 49.68 7.10
CA GLU A 88 -11.43 50.86 7.00
C GLU A 88 -10.95 51.10 5.56
N VAL A 89 -10.97 50.07 4.72
CA VAL A 89 -10.50 50.13 3.33
C VAL A 89 -11.68 50.06 2.35
N PRO A 90 -11.82 51.02 1.41
CA PRO A 90 -12.88 51.01 0.40
C PRO A 90 -12.91 49.71 -0.41
N THR A 91 -14.11 49.23 -0.72
CA THR A 91 -14.36 48.02 -1.51
C THR A 91 -13.69 48.04 -2.89
N LEU A 92 -13.49 49.23 -3.48
CA LEU A 92 -12.77 49.39 -4.75
C LEU A 92 -11.30 48.93 -4.63
N ILE A 93 -10.61 49.23 -3.52
CA ILE A 93 -9.23 48.79 -3.27
C ILE A 93 -9.18 47.27 -3.02
N MET A 94 -10.17 46.76 -2.30
CA MET A 94 -10.36 45.32 -2.08
C MET A 94 -10.62 44.54 -3.39
N LEU A 95 -11.19 45.17 -4.42
CA LEU A 95 -11.45 44.51 -5.71
C LEU A 95 -10.26 44.58 -6.68
N PHE A 96 -9.64 45.76 -6.79
CA PHE A 96 -8.66 46.04 -7.85
C PHE A 96 -7.20 46.05 -7.37
N SER A 97 -6.92 45.96 -6.08
CA SER A 97 -5.57 46.12 -5.51
C SER A 97 -5.23 45.12 -4.40
N MET A 98 -5.83 43.93 -4.41
CA MET A 98 -5.58 42.89 -3.39
C MET A 98 -4.10 42.53 -3.22
N ASN A 99 -3.34 42.40 -4.30
CA ASN A 99 -1.93 42.07 -4.23
C ASN A 99 -1.11 43.17 -3.53
N ARG A 100 -1.49 44.43 -3.73
CA ARG A 100 -0.88 45.58 -3.04
C ARG A 100 -1.29 45.59 -1.57
N LEU A 101 -2.57 45.37 -1.27
CA LEU A 101 -3.08 45.29 0.10
C LEU A 101 -2.38 44.20 0.90
N TYR A 102 -2.20 43.01 0.34
CA TYR A 102 -1.45 41.93 0.98
C TYR A 102 -0.02 42.34 1.31
N ARG A 103 0.66 43.03 0.39
CA ARG A 103 2.01 43.52 0.60
C ARG A 103 2.09 44.53 1.76
N GLU A 104 1.17 45.49 1.80
CA GLU A 104 1.12 46.51 2.86
C GLU A 104 0.76 45.93 4.23
N LEU A 105 -0.12 44.92 4.27
CA LEU A 105 -0.46 44.18 5.50
C LEU A 105 0.65 43.19 5.92
N GLY A 106 1.76 43.11 5.18
CA GLY A 106 2.83 42.15 5.42
C GLY A 106 2.41 40.69 5.21
N ILE A 107 1.28 40.47 4.55
CA ILE A 107 0.77 39.15 4.17
C ILE A 107 1.54 38.73 2.92
N ARG A 108 2.38 37.71 3.06
CA ARG A 108 3.04 37.13 1.90
C ARG A 108 2.00 36.34 1.09
N PRO A 109 1.94 36.51 -0.24
CA PRO A 109 1.15 35.62 -1.07
C PRO A 109 1.69 34.20 -0.83
N PHE A 110 0.80 33.31 -0.40
CA PHE A 110 1.08 31.88 -0.36
C PHE A 110 0.58 31.38 -1.72
N ASP A 111 1.51 31.08 -2.63
CA ASP A 111 1.18 30.41 -3.88
C ASP A 111 0.86 28.96 -3.52
N ILE A 112 -0.44 28.64 -3.49
CA ILE A 112 -0.99 27.35 -3.04
C ILE A 112 -0.75 26.23 -4.08
N GLU A 113 -0.11 26.54 -5.21
CA GLU A 113 -0.08 25.67 -6.39
C GLU A 113 0.97 24.54 -6.33
N ASP A 114 1.85 24.53 -5.34
CA ASP A 114 2.86 23.47 -5.25
C ASP A 114 2.23 22.17 -4.77
N LYS A 115 2.14 21.21 -5.70
CA LYS A 115 1.90 19.81 -5.37
C LYS A 115 3.14 19.26 -4.65
N TYR A 116 3.17 19.45 -3.34
CA TYR A 116 4.23 18.95 -2.45
C TYR A 116 4.05 17.46 -2.10
N TYR A 117 2.93 16.85 -2.51
CA TYR A 117 2.71 15.42 -2.34
C TYR A 117 3.48 14.61 -3.38
N PRO A 118 4.14 13.51 -2.98
CA PRO A 118 4.74 12.60 -3.95
C PRO A 118 3.63 11.97 -4.80
N SER A 119 3.93 11.71 -6.06
CA SER A 119 3.00 11.04 -6.98
C SER A 119 3.71 9.94 -7.76
N TYR A 120 3.09 8.76 -7.80
CA TYR A 120 3.58 7.62 -8.58
C TYR A 120 2.80 7.48 -9.87
N ARG A 121 3.51 7.38 -10.99
CA ARG A 121 2.93 7.39 -12.33
C ARG A 121 3.30 6.13 -13.09
N PHE A 122 2.30 5.45 -13.61
CA PHE A 122 2.45 4.38 -14.60
C PHE A 122 2.09 4.93 -15.97
N LEU A 123 3.05 4.87 -16.90
CA LEU A 123 2.87 5.38 -18.25
C LEU A 123 2.98 4.23 -19.26
N TYR A 124 1.98 4.11 -20.13
CA TYR A 124 2.02 3.25 -21.30
C TYR A 124 1.90 4.12 -22.55
N VAL A 125 2.75 3.84 -23.54
CA VAL A 125 2.66 4.37 -24.90
C VAL A 125 2.76 3.18 -25.85
N SER A 126 1.91 3.14 -26.88
CA SER A 126 1.95 2.09 -27.90
C SER A 126 3.22 2.20 -28.74
N SER A 127 3.66 1.10 -29.36
CA SER A 127 4.89 1.09 -30.18
C SER A 127 4.86 2.10 -31.33
N GLY A 128 3.66 2.42 -31.82
CA GLY A 128 3.45 3.44 -32.87
C GLY A 128 3.10 4.83 -32.35
N GLY A 129 3.12 5.08 -31.03
CA GLY A 129 2.84 6.38 -30.42
C GLY A 129 1.37 6.83 -30.43
N ASN A 130 0.50 6.15 -31.18
CA ASN A 130 -0.90 6.56 -31.42
C ASN A 130 -1.85 6.32 -30.24
N SER A 131 -1.39 5.71 -29.15
CA SER A 131 -2.22 5.47 -27.96
C SER A 131 -1.38 5.50 -26.72
N SER A 132 -1.86 6.21 -25.70
CA SER A 132 -1.25 6.24 -24.38
C SER A 132 -2.27 5.90 -23.30
N LEU A 133 -1.76 5.44 -22.16
CA LEU A 133 -2.55 5.22 -20.95
C LEU A 133 -1.70 5.61 -19.75
N GLU A 134 -2.26 6.47 -18.90
CA GLU A 134 -1.61 6.92 -17.67
C GLU A 134 -2.44 6.52 -16.44
N CYS A 135 -1.74 6.14 -15.38
CA CYS A 135 -2.31 6.02 -14.05
C CYS A 135 -1.39 6.75 -13.08
N THR A 136 -1.89 7.82 -12.48
CA THR A 136 -1.17 8.60 -11.48
C THR A 136 -1.86 8.43 -10.14
N VAL A 137 -1.07 8.13 -9.11
CA VAL A 137 -1.52 7.97 -7.73
C VAL A 137 -0.81 9.01 -6.90
N ASP A 138 -1.58 9.98 -6.41
CA ASP A 138 -1.08 11.06 -5.58
C ASP A 138 -1.15 10.62 -4.12
N PHE A 139 -0.03 10.72 -3.42
CA PHE A 139 0.07 10.36 -2.02
C PHE A 139 -0.30 11.59 -1.17
N ASP A 140 -1.52 12.07 -1.37
CA ASP A 140 -2.17 13.00 -0.44
C ASP A 140 -2.48 12.32 0.90
N VAL A 141 -2.82 13.08 1.93
CA VAL A 141 -3.07 12.54 3.28
C VAL A 141 -4.04 11.35 3.26
N PRO A 142 -5.22 11.41 2.62
CA PRO A 142 -6.15 10.27 2.59
C PRO A 142 -5.59 9.05 1.86
N THR A 143 -4.79 9.24 0.80
CA THR A 143 -4.19 8.12 0.05
C THR A 143 -3.04 7.49 0.82
N LEU A 144 -2.22 8.31 1.50
CA LEU A 144 -1.17 7.84 2.40
C LEU A 144 -1.73 7.02 3.56
N GLU A 145 -2.81 7.47 4.20
CA GLU A 145 -3.49 6.71 5.25
C GLU A 145 -3.93 5.33 4.74
N LYS A 146 -4.57 5.28 3.57
CA LYS A 146 -4.95 4.01 2.94
C LYS A 146 -3.73 3.13 2.61
N PHE A 147 -2.60 3.74 2.26
CA PHE A 147 -1.36 3.03 1.98
C PHE A 147 -0.72 2.45 3.25
N VAL A 148 -0.71 3.18 4.35
CA VAL A 148 -0.30 2.70 5.69
C VAL A 148 -1.14 1.47 6.08
N HIS A 149 -2.46 1.56 5.97
CA HIS A 149 -3.36 0.43 6.22
C HIS A 149 -3.07 -0.76 5.30
N TYR A 150 -2.76 -0.50 4.03
CA TYR A 150 -2.36 -1.55 3.09
C TYR A 150 -1.08 -2.26 3.55
N ILE A 151 -0.02 -1.51 3.90
CA ILE A 151 1.25 -2.06 4.38
C ILE A 151 1.02 -2.91 5.64
N ALA A 152 0.29 -2.39 6.63
CA ALA A 152 -0.05 -3.10 7.85
C ALA A 152 -0.75 -4.44 7.54
N SER A 153 -1.75 -4.43 6.66
CA SER A 153 -2.46 -5.65 6.25
C SER A 153 -1.57 -6.69 5.56
N VAL A 154 -0.53 -6.25 4.84
CA VAL A 154 0.44 -7.13 4.18
C VAL A 154 1.37 -7.76 5.22
N ILE A 155 1.82 -6.98 6.21
CA ILE A 155 2.65 -7.46 7.32
C ILE A 155 1.89 -8.51 8.14
N GLU A 156 0.64 -8.22 8.52
CA GLU A 156 -0.21 -9.17 9.25
C GLU A 156 -0.40 -10.50 8.51
N LYS A 157 -0.65 -10.44 7.19
CA LYS A 157 -0.76 -11.64 6.35
C LYS A 157 0.54 -12.43 6.34
N LYS A 158 1.70 -11.76 6.21
CA LYS A 158 3.02 -12.42 6.25
C LYS A 158 3.24 -13.10 7.60
N ASN A 159 3.00 -12.39 8.70
CA ASN A 159 3.17 -12.92 10.06
C ASN A 159 2.24 -14.12 10.32
N SER A 160 0.99 -14.05 9.86
CA SER A 160 0.04 -15.16 9.93
C SER A 160 0.53 -16.39 9.15
N MET A 161 1.01 -16.22 7.91
CA MET A 161 1.57 -17.32 7.12
C MET A 161 2.83 -17.94 7.76
N VAL A 162 3.71 -17.11 8.32
CA VAL A 162 4.91 -17.56 9.05
C VAL A 162 4.50 -18.38 10.27
N CYS A 163 3.58 -17.86 11.08
CA CYS A 163 3.01 -18.56 12.23
C CYS A 163 2.40 -19.92 11.81
N GLN A 164 1.60 -19.94 10.73
CA GLN A 164 1.02 -21.19 10.22
C GLN A 164 2.06 -22.21 9.74
N ARG A 165 3.19 -21.75 9.16
CA ARG A 165 4.31 -22.62 8.79
C ARG A 165 5.06 -23.15 10.02
N GLN A 166 5.27 -22.30 11.03
CA GLN A 166 5.92 -22.69 12.30
C GLN A 166 5.08 -23.69 13.10
N LEU A 167 3.75 -23.55 13.07
CA LEU A 167 2.83 -24.53 13.67
C LEU A 167 2.92 -25.91 13.02
N MET A 168 3.41 -26.01 11.78
CA MET A 168 3.58 -27.27 11.06
C MET A 168 4.89 -27.95 11.43
N THR A 169 4.92 -28.45 12.66
CA THR A 169 6.04 -29.17 13.28
C THR A 169 6.15 -30.62 12.77
N ASN A 170 7.32 -31.26 12.94
CA ASN A 170 7.50 -32.67 12.57
C ASN A 170 6.61 -33.62 13.38
N ASN A 171 6.39 -33.33 14.66
CA ASN A 171 5.46 -34.10 15.50
C ASN A 171 4.03 -34.05 14.97
N LEU A 172 3.56 -32.87 14.56
CA LEU A 172 2.24 -32.73 13.96
C LEU A 172 2.17 -33.47 12.62
N ARG A 173 3.20 -33.37 11.76
CA ARG A 173 3.25 -34.14 10.50
C ARG A 173 3.15 -35.64 10.75
N GLU A 174 3.89 -36.15 11.72
CA GLU A 174 3.91 -37.57 12.07
C GLU A 174 2.56 -38.03 12.66
N GLN A 175 1.95 -37.20 13.51
CA GLN A 175 0.60 -37.45 14.05
C GLN A 175 -0.43 -37.59 12.92
N ILE A 176 -0.41 -36.71 11.92
CA ILE A 176 -1.34 -36.79 10.79
C ILE A 176 -1.06 -38.03 9.93
N LYS A 177 0.21 -38.35 9.64
CA LYS A 177 0.56 -39.58 8.91
C LYS A 177 0.08 -40.82 9.64
N ARG A 178 0.25 -40.89 10.96
CA ARG A 178 -0.21 -42.00 11.79
C ARG A 178 -1.73 -42.10 11.81
N ARG A 179 -2.44 -40.98 11.92
CA ARG A 179 -3.91 -40.92 11.85
C ARG A 179 -4.43 -41.48 10.52
N ASP A 180 -3.76 -41.12 9.42
CA ASP A 180 -4.12 -41.55 8.07
C ASP A 180 -3.52 -42.93 7.70
N GLY A 181 -2.96 -43.64 8.68
CA GLY A 181 -2.43 -44.99 8.51
C GLY A 181 -1.21 -45.08 7.59
N TYR A 182 -0.46 -43.99 7.41
CA TYR A 182 0.62 -43.86 6.43
C TYR A 182 0.17 -44.18 5.00
N LYS A 183 -1.07 -43.80 4.67
CA LYS A 183 -1.66 -43.95 3.34
C LYS A 183 -2.11 -42.59 2.79
N CYS A 184 -2.12 -42.46 1.47
CA CYS A 184 -2.72 -41.33 0.81
C CYS A 184 -4.25 -41.38 0.97
N VAL A 185 -4.85 -40.35 1.55
CA VAL A 185 -6.32 -40.29 1.75
C VAL A 185 -7.07 -40.22 0.42
N CYS A 186 -6.44 -39.70 -0.65
CA CYS A 186 -7.07 -39.55 -1.96
C CYS A 186 -7.03 -40.83 -2.82
N CYS A 187 -5.92 -41.56 -2.85
CA CYS A 187 -5.75 -42.73 -3.73
C CYS A 187 -5.49 -44.05 -3.00
N GLY A 188 -5.35 -44.04 -1.68
CA GLY A 188 -5.08 -45.23 -0.87
C GLY A 188 -3.63 -45.74 -0.90
N ALA A 189 -2.77 -45.20 -1.76
CA ALA A 189 -1.38 -45.65 -1.88
C ALA A 189 -0.64 -45.54 -0.53
N SER A 190 0.02 -46.62 -0.11
CA SER A 190 0.66 -46.74 1.19
C SER A 190 2.17 -46.95 1.07
N LEU A 191 2.90 -46.64 2.15
CA LEU A 191 4.33 -46.97 2.25
C LEU A 191 4.60 -48.48 2.32
N GLU A 192 3.59 -49.29 2.65
CA GLU A 192 3.71 -50.76 2.67
C GLU A 192 3.76 -51.31 1.24
N ASP A 193 2.93 -50.76 0.34
CA ASP A 193 2.85 -51.17 -1.06
C ASP A 193 3.99 -50.59 -1.91
N GLU A 194 4.38 -49.34 -1.61
CA GLU A 194 5.44 -48.62 -2.32
C GLU A 194 6.44 -48.02 -1.30
N PRO A 195 7.55 -48.71 -0.96
CA PRO A 195 8.50 -48.29 0.09
C PRO A 195 9.14 -46.91 -0.12
N HIS A 196 9.16 -46.43 -1.36
CA HIS A 196 9.72 -45.14 -1.75
C HIS A 196 8.65 -44.07 -2.03
N LEU A 197 7.40 -44.31 -1.65
CA LEU A 197 6.30 -43.37 -1.84
C LEU A 197 6.47 -42.14 -0.93
N LEU A 198 6.63 -40.97 -1.54
CA LEU A 198 6.67 -39.72 -0.79
C LEU A 198 5.26 -39.30 -0.37
N LEU A 199 4.99 -39.38 0.94
CA LEU A 199 3.79 -38.88 1.58
C LEU A 199 4.05 -37.51 2.22
N GLU A 200 3.22 -36.55 1.82
CA GLU A 200 3.25 -35.16 2.24
C GLU A 200 1.96 -34.80 2.99
N ILE A 201 2.08 -33.89 3.96
CA ILE A 201 0.92 -33.36 4.67
C ILE A 201 0.47 -32.10 3.95
N ASP A 202 -0.77 -32.13 3.48
CA ASP A 202 -1.40 -31.00 2.80
C ASP A 202 -2.73 -30.61 3.48
N ARG A 203 -3.17 -29.36 3.26
CA ARG A 203 -4.42 -28.86 3.83
C ARG A 203 -5.60 -29.31 3.00
N ILE A 204 -6.72 -29.68 3.63
CA ILE A 204 -7.96 -30.00 2.92
C ILE A 204 -8.52 -28.71 2.28
N ILE A 205 -8.69 -27.67 3.09
CA ILE A 205 -9.12 -26.34 2.66
C ILE A 205 -7.90 -25.39 2.62
N PRO A 206 -7.58 -24.79 1.46
CA PRO A 206 -6.49 -23.82 1.36
C PRO A 206 -6.69 -22.59 2.25
N VAL A 207 -5.60 -22.01 2.74
CA VAL A 207 -5.60 -20.84 3.65
C VAL A 207 -6.38 -19.66 3.05
N PHE A 208 -6.22 -19.41 1.75
CA PHE A 208 -6.88 -18.31 1.05
C PHE A 208 -8.39 -18.50 0.84
N LYS A 209 -8.91 -19.73 1.00
CA LYS A 209 -10.36 -20.05 0.94
C LYS A 209 -11.02 -20.12 2.31
N GLY A 210 -10.37 -19.61 3.35
CA GLY A 210 -10.92 -19.61 4.71
C GLY A 210 -10.66 -20.91 5.48
N GLY A 211 -9.70 -21.75 5.06
CA GLY A 211 -9.31 -23.00 5.75
C GLY A 211 -8.73 -22.83 7.16
N GLY A 212 -8.84 -21.66 7.77
CA GLY A 212 -8.45 -21.41 9.15
C GLY A 212 -6.96 -21.65 9.44
N LYS A 213 -6.65 -21.78 10.73
CA LYS A 213 -5.31 -22.06 11.27
C LYS A 213 -4.88 -23.51 10.96
N THR A 214 -3.60 -23.81 11.18
CA THR A 214 -3.02 -25.15 11.07
C THR A 214 -3.62 -26.09 12.14
N LEU A 215 -4.85 -26.55 11.93
CA LEU A 215 -5.56 -27.48 12.80
C LEU A 215 -5.43 -28.91 12.25
N PRO A 216 -5.22 -29.93 13.10
CA PRO A 216 -5.11 -31.33 12.68
C PRO A 216 -6.26 -31.79 11.76
N GLU A 217 -7.46 -31.29 12.00
CA GLU A 217 -8.69 -31.62 11.26
C GLU A 217 -8.66 -31.13 9.81
N ASN A 218 -7.98 -30.02 9.52
CA ASN A 218 -7.87 -29.47 8.17
C ASN A 218 -6.59 -29.94 7.45
N LEU A 219 -5.94 -30.99 7.95
CA LEU A 219 -4.75 -31.59 7.35
C LEU A 219 -5.04 -33.02 6.91
N GLN A 220 -4.39 -33.46 5.85
CA GLN A 220 -4.48 -34.81 5.29
C GLN A 220 -3.14 -35.27 4.72
N THR A 221 -2.94 -36.57 4.71
CA THR A 221 -1.79 -37.22 4.07
C THR A 221 -2.09 -37.49 2.61
N LEU A 222 -1.29 -36.93 1.70
CA LEU A 222 -1.37 -37.16 0.27
C LEU A 222 -0.04 -37.70 -0.26
N CYS A 223 -0.09 -38.59 -1.25
CA CYS A 223 1.10 -38.91 -2.02
C CYS A 223 1.48 -37.74 -2.93
N TRP A 224 2.75 -37.64 -3.30
CA TRP A 224 3.26 -36.57 -4.15
C TRP A 224 2.47 -36.38 -5.46
N ARG A 225 1.94 -37.47 -6.05
CA ARG A 225 1.13 -37.44 -7.28
C ARG A 225 -0.22 -36.75 -7.04
N CYS A 226 -0.93 -37.15 -5.98
CA CYS A 226 -2.20 -36.55 -5.58
C CYS A 226 -2.01 -35.10 -5.12
N ASN A 227 -0.96 -34.82 -4.33
CA ASN A 227 -0.68 -33.47 -3.86
C ASN A 227 -0.42 -32.50 -5.03
N ARG A 228 0.41 -32.91 -5.99
CA ARG A 228 0.68 -32.12 -7.20
C ARG A 228 -0.56 -31.89 -8.06
N SER A 229 -1.47 -32.88 -8.12
CA SER A 229 -2.72 -32.79 -8.87
C SER A 229 -3.76 -31.88 -8.21
N LYS A 230 -3.73 -31.80 -6.88
CA LYS A 230 -4.64 -30.97 -6.06
C LYS A 230 -4.34 -29.48 -6.21
N SER A 231 -3.10 -29.05 -6.00
CA SER A 231 -2.72 -27.62 -6.07
C SER A 231 -3.71 -26.75 -5.25
N ASP A 232 -4.29 -25.69 -5.84
CA ASP A 232 -5.27 -24.79 -5.19
C ASP A 232 -6.75 -25.26 -5.23
N LYS A 233 -7.00 -26.50 -5.69
CA LYS A 233 -8.34 -27.06 -5.82
C LYS A 233 -8.82 -27.68 -4.51
N LEU A 234 -10.13 -27.63 -4.27
CA LEU A 234 -10.76 -28.44 -3.22
C LEU A 234 -10.78 -29.89 -3.73
N VAL A 235 -10.35 -30.82 -2.90
CA VAL A 235 -10.56 -32.25 -3.18
C VAL A 235 -11.96 -32.57 -2.70
N ASN A 236 -12.84 -32.94 -3.63
CA ASN A 236 -14.08 -33.62 -3.32
C ASN A 236 -13.82 -35.11 -3.26
#